data_AF-A0A240UIX1-F1
#
_entry.id   AF-A0A240UIX1-F1
#
_cell.length_a   1.000
_cell.length_b   1.000
_cell.length_c   1.000
_cell.angle_alpha   90.00
_cell.angle_beta   90.00
_cell.angle_gamma   90.00
#
_symmetry.space_group_name_H-M   'P 1'
#
loop_
_entity.id
_entity.type
_entity.pdbx_description
1 polymer ?
#
loop_
_entity_poly.entity_id
_entity_poly.type
_entity_poly.pdbx_seq_one_letter_code
_entity_poly.pdbx_strand_id
1 'polypeptide(L)' 'MDESEFIRRAALGRKADVDFETEIVLSLSDITRAVRALHAALLEHKIAPPEAELLPLILEARAAIQRISK' A
#
# COMPACT_ATOMS: atom_id res chain seq x y z
N MET A 1 -11.57 -6.16 -7.21
CA MET A 1 -10.83 -6.32 -8.45
C MET A 1 -10.22 -7.70 -8.45
N ASP A 2 -10.95 -8.60 -9.11
CA ASP A 2 -10.46 -9.91 -9.50
C ASP A 2 -9.41 -9.74 -10.60
N GLU A 3 -8.42 -10.64 -10.66
CA GLU A 3 -7.32 -10.61 -11.65
C GLU A 3 -7.88 -10.60 -13.08
N SER A 4 -9.00 -11.30 -13.29
CA SER A 4 -9.77 -11.34 -14.53
C SER A 4 -10.31 -9.98 -14.98
N GLU A 5 -10.74 -9.14 -14.03
CA GLU A 5 -11.31 -7.82 -14.30
C GLU A 5 -10.22 -6.81 -14.67
N PHE A 6 -9.06 -6.92 -14.03
CA PHE A 6 -7.86 -6.13 -14.33
C PHE A 6 -7.37 -6.35 -15.76
N ILE A 7 -7.21 -7.63 -16.16
CA ILE A 7 -6.80 -8.01 -17.53
C ILE A 7 -7.82 -7.50 -18.56
N ARG A 8 -9.12 -7.59 -18.24
CA ARG A 8 -10.19 -7.10 -19.13
C ARG A 8 -10.14 -5.57 -19.31
N ARG A 9 -9.89 -4.80 -18.25
CA ARG A 9 -9.76 -3.32 -18.34
C ARG A 9 -8.52 -2.92 -19.14
N ALA A 10 -7.39 -3.58 -18.91
CA ALA A 10 -6.15 -3.34 -19.65
C ALA A 10 -6.30 -3.59 -21.15
N ALA A 11 -7.06 -4.62 -21.54
CA ALA A 11 -7.34 -4.95 -22.95
C ALA A 11 -8.28 -3.95 -23.66
N LEU A 12 -9.15 -3.25 -22.91
CA LEU A 12 -10.17 -2.34 -23.45
C LEU A 12 -9.68 -0.88 -23.62
N GLY A 13 -8.37 -0.63 -23.51
CA GLY A 13 -7.81 0.73 -23.62
C GLY A 13 -7.81 1.53 -22.31
N ARG A 14 -8.27 0.95 -21.20
CA ARG A 14 -8.09 1.51 -19.84
C ARG A 14 -6.73 1.17 -19.23
N LYS A 15 -5.72 0.95 -20.08
CA LYS A 15 -4.36 0.62 -19.65
C LYS A 15 -3.77 1.73 -18.78
N ALA A 16 -4.01 3.00 -19.12
CA ALA A 16 -3.55 4.15 -18.33
C ALA A 16 -4.18 4.19 -16.92
N ASP A 17 -5.48 3.91 -16.79
CA ASP A 17 -6.15 3.84 -15.49
C ASP A 17 -5.58 2.70 -14.63
N VAL A 18 -5.35 1.54 -15.26
CA VAL A 18 -4.76 0.35 -14.63
C VAL A 18 -3.31 0.60 -14.17
N ASP A 19 -2.49 1.24 -15.02
CA ASP A 19 -1.11 1.59 -14.69
C ASP A 19 -1.09 2.60 -13.52
N PHE A 20 -1.98 3.59 -13.53
CA PHE A 20 -2.12 4.58 -12.46
C PHE A 20 -2.58 3.95 -11.12
N GLU A 21 -3.59 3.08 -11.14
CA GLU A 21 -4.04 2.34 -9.96
C GLU A 21 -2.90 1.46 -9.40
N THR A 22 -2.10 0.84 -10.28
CA THR A 22 -0.94 0.03 -9.90
C THR A 22 0.15 0.87 -9.24
N GLU A 23 0.49 2.04 -9.81
CA GLU A 23 1.47 2.97 -9.22
C GLU A 23 1.08 3.43 -7.81
N ILE A 24 -0.22 3.69 -7.60
CA ILE A 24 -0.72 4.07 -6.27
C ILE A 24 -0.58 2.89 -5.29
N VAL A 25 -0.95 1.67 -5.69
CA VAL A 25 -0.82 0.48 -4.83
C VAL A 25 0.63 0.19 -4.48
N LEU A 26 1.56 0.34 -5.43
CA LEU A 26 3.00 0.21 -5.18
C LEU A 26 3.50 1.26 -4.20
N SER A 27 3.13 2.54 -4.40
CA SER A 27 3.51 3.63 -3.51
C SER A 27 2.99 3.43 -2.08
N LEU A 28 1.74 3.00 -1.92
CA LEU A 28 1.16 2.66 -0.61
C LEU A 28 1.87 1.47 0.04
N SER A 29 2.25 0.47 -0.77
CA SER A 29 3.02 -0.69 -0.28
C SER A 29 4.40 -0.27 0.21
N ASP A 30 5.07 0.65 -0.49
CA ASP A 30 6.37 1.20 -0.07
C ASP A 30 6.27 1.98 1.23
N ILE A 31 5.22 2.77 1.42
CA ILE A 31 4.94 3.44 2.71
C ILE A 31 4.83 2.41 3.83
N THR A 32 4.04 1.33 3.66
CA THR A 32 3.91 0.31 4.71
C THR A 32 5.24 -0.40 5.02
N ARG A 33 6.09 -0.60 4.00
CA ARG A 33 7.43 -1.20 4.18
C ARG A 33 8.35 -0.26 4.93
N ALA A 34 8.36 1.03 4.59
CA ALA A 34 9.16 2.05 5.26
C ALA A 34 8.77 2.20 6.74
N VAL A 35 7.47 2.21 7.06
CA VAL A 35 6.99 2.28 8.45
C VAL A 35 7.43 1.05 9.25
N ARG A 36 7.35 -0.16 8.67
CA ARG A 36 7.84 -1.39 9.31
C ARG A 36 9.35 -1.38 9.52
N ALA A 37 10.12 -0.85 8.56
CA ALA A 37 11.56 -0.73 8.69
C ALA A 37 11.96 0.27 9.79
N LEU A 38 11.27 1.41 9.87
CA LEU A 38 11.45 2.38 10.94
C LEU A 38 11.15 1.76 12.31
N HIS A 39 10.02 1.06 12.44
CA HIS A 39 9.67 0.35 13.67
C HIS A 39 10.77 -0.65 14.08
N ALA A 40 11.27 -1.46 13.13
CA ALA A 40 12.36 -2.40 13.40
C ALA A 40 13.65 -1.70 13.87
N ALA A 41 14.02 -0.59 13.23
CA ALA A 41 15.20 0.20 13.61
C ALA A 41 15.05 0.79 15.02
N LEU A 42 13.86 1.30 15.38
CA LEU A 42 13.60 1.81 16.74
C LEU A 42 13.79 0.71 17.80
N LEU A 43 13.28 -0.49 17.53
CA LEU A 43 13.47 -1.64 18.42
C LEU A 43 14.94 -2.06 18.53
N GLU A 44 15.69 -2.05 17.42
CA GLU A 44 17.13 -2.34 17.41
C GLU A 44 17.90 -1.38 18.33
N HIS A 45 17.49 -0.10 18.34
CA HIS A 45 18.04 0.93 19.22
C HIS A 45 17.43 0.96 20.62
N LYS A 46 16.56 0.01 20.98
CA LYS A 46 15.83 -0.06 22.27
C LYS A 46 14.95 1.17 22.55
N ILE A 47 14.49 1.83 21.49
CA ILE A 47 13.55 2.94 21.55
C ILE A 47 12.15 2.37 21.36
N ALA A 48 11.22 2.74 22.24
CA ALA A 48 9.82 2.35 22.09
C ALA A 48 9.22 3.03 20.83
N PRO A 49 8.72 2.27 19.85
CA PRO A 49 8.09 2.86 18.67
C PRO A 49 6.80 3.58 19.04
N PRO A 50 6.47 4.72 18.39
CA PRO A 50 5.21 5.41 18.60
C PRO A 50 4.05 4.67 17.91
N GLU A 51 3.65 3.52 18.44
CA GLU A 51 2.63 2.64 17.84
C GLU A 51 1.30 3.34 17.58
N ALA A 52 0.93 4.26 18.46
CA ALA A 52 -0.29 5.06 18.33
C ALA A 52 -0.29 5.91 17.05
N GLU A 53 0.88 6.21 16.48
CA GLU A 53 1.06 6.99 15.26
C GLU A 53 1.36 6.09 14.06
N LEU A 54 2.17 5.04 14.24
CA LEU A 54 2.61 4.16 13.14
C LEU A 54 1.54 3.16 12.70
N LEU A 55 0.78 2.58 13.64
CA LEU A 55 -0.23 1.56 13.33
C LEU A 55 -1.38 2.13 12.48
N PRO A 56 -1.96 3.31 12.79
CA PRO A 56 -2.99 3.91 11.94
C PRO A 56 -2.53 4.10 10.49
N LEU A 57 -1.28 4.55 10.25
CA LEU A 57 -0.74 4.75 8.92
C LEU A 57 -0.74 3.46 8.07
N ILE A 58 -0.35 2.33 8.68
CA ILE A 58 -0.37 1.03 8.00
C ILE A 58 -1.81 0.59 7.68
N LEU A 59 -2.73 0.80 8.62
CA LEU A 59 -4.13 0.42 8.45
C LEU A 59 -4.84 1.25 7.39
N GLU A 60 -4.58 2.55 7.34
CA GLU A 60 -5.10 3.46 6.32
C GLU A 60 -4.55 3.13 4.94
N ALA A 61 -3.24 2.89 4.82
CA ALA A 61 -2.62 2.47 3.57
C ALA A 61 -3.22 1.14 3.08
N ARG A 62 -3.41 0.17 3.97
CA ARG A 62 -4.08 -1.11 3.64
C ARG A 62 -5.51 -0.89 3.18
N ALA A 63 -6.27 -0.05 3.88
CA ALA A 63 -7.66 0.26 3.51
C ALA A 63 -7.73 0.94 2.14
N ALA A 64 -6.80 1.86 1.84
CA ALA A 64 -6.70 2.50 0.54
C ALA A 64 -6.39 1.50 -0.58
N ILE A 65 -5.40 0.61 -0.39
CA ILE A 65 -5.11 -0.48 -1.34
C ILE A 65 -6.35 -1.33 -1.59
N GLN A 66 -7.09 -1.69 -0.55
CA GLN A 66 -8.31 -2.50 -0.68
C GLN A 66 -9.45 -1.78 -1.40
N ARG A 67 -9.52 -0.45 -1.33
CA ARG A 67 -10.52 0.34 -2.09
C ARG A 67 -10.16 0.42 -3.57
N ILE A 68 -8.88 0.55 -3.90
CA ILE A 68 -8.38 0.57 -5.29
C ILE A 68 -8.48 -0.83 -5.90
N SER A 69 -8.20 -1.85 -5.11
CA SER A 69 -8.28 -3.25 -5.52
C SER A 69 -9.71 -3.80 -5.50
N LYS A 70 -10.76 -2.98 -5.37
CA LYS A 70 -12.17 -3.39 -5.42
C LYS A 70 -12.77 -3.02 -6.76
#